data_AF-A0A3N0AFD9-F1
#
_entry.id   AF-A0A3N0AFD9-F1
#
_cell.length_a   1.000
_cell.length_b   1.000
_cell.length_c   1.000
_cell.angle_alpha   90.00
_cell.angle_beta   90.00
_cell.angle_gamma   90.00
#
_symmetry.space_group_name_H-M   'P 1'
#
loop_
_entity.id
_entity.type
_entity.pdbx_description
1 polymer ?
#
loop_
_entity_poly.entity_id
_entity_poly.type
_entity_poly.pdbx_seq_one_letter_code
_entity_poly.pdbx_strand_id
1 'polypeptide(L)'
;MAKHAKHARSDKDGLNQEVDARQDAQAPEGGEAAGTPADHPAAAHRKASKRMRIVLISVSVVLVLLIAALGYFAWMLVGEARDVAYQSAAQTAKVENDASLPATDAGKGAGARKEAPQLVGLIGKTQGEAIDEIGRGATETSSKDITEEKGEGDEKTTEVVGRSVTLALTDETTDARGNIPSVYLTLDADGAIVEAGYSASVGSLGYGDVSFIDAVSSEHIVENLVETAGVHIAQDAVEMPAVEDYRTYADDGATIAQEVYTFGGDGTGSDGSAYSWSCKLSYDYSAANVSGNLADTIRQVYVYIKAAS
;
A
#
# COMPACT_ATOMS: atom_id res chain seq x y z
N MET A 1 15.38 65.47 -42.20
CA MET A 1 14.79 65.56 -43.55
C MET A 1 14.82 64.15 -44.15
N ALA A 2 13.70 63.59 -44.61
CA ALA A 2 13.28 63.51 -46.02
C ALA A 2 14.12 62.52 -46.87
N LYS A 3 13.55 61.66 -47.73
CA LYS A 3 12.13 61.41 -48.10
C LYS A 3 11.99 60.08 -48.89
N HIS A 4 10.82 59.41 -48.77
CA HIS A 4 10.16 58.39 -49.66
C HIS A 4 10.98 57.22 -50.28
N ALA A 5 10.54 55.96 -50.38
CA ALA A 5 9.25 55.24 -50.35
C ALA A 5 8.44 55.13 -51.67
N LYS A 6 8.12 53.87 -52.06
CA LYS A 6 6.87 53.34 -52.68
C LYS A 6 6.99 51.80 -52.75
N HIS A 7 6.06 51.01 -52.18
CA HIS A 7 4.77 50.51 -52.73
C HIS A 7 4.92 49.50 -53.88
N ALA A 8 4.13 48.42 -53.98
CA ALA A 8 3.13 47.76 -53.10
C ALA A 8 2.98 46.28 -53.58
N ARG A 9 2.15 45.35 -53.07
CA ARG A 9 0.99 45.30 -52.15
C ARG A 9 1.03 43.86 -51.48
N SER A 10 0.28 43.39 -50.48
CA SER A 10 -1.05 43.65 -49.85
C SER A 10 -0.97 43.32 -48.34
N ASP A 11 -1.89 43.67 -47.42
CA ASP A 11 -3.37 43.62 -47.32
C ASP A 11 -3.99 42.21 -47.38
N LYS A 12 -4.95 41.73 -46.56
CA LYS A 12 -5.55 42.04 -45.21
C LYS A 12 -6.44 40.82 -44.82
N ASP A 13 -6.87 40.47 -43.60
CA ASP A 13 -6.61 40.77 -42.16
C ASP A 13 -6.98 39.43 -41.42
N GLY A 14 -6.52 39.05 -40.22
CA GLY A 14 -6.69 39.70 -38.90
C GLY A 14 -8.01 39.21 -38.24
N LEU A 15 -8.10 38.37 -37.22
CA LEU A 15 -7.41 38.16 -35.91
C LEU A 15 -8.39 38.43 -34.74
N ASN A 16 -8.48 37.46 -33.84
CA ASN A 16 -8.73 37.55 -32.39
C ASN A 16 -9.96 38.27 -31.77
N GLN A 17 -10.73 37.45 -31.02
CA GLN A 17 -10.89 37.53 -29.55
C GLN A 17 -12.04 38.36 -28.91
N GLU A 18 -12.63 37.72 -27.87
CA GLU A 18 -13.21 38.27 -26.63
C GLU A 18 -14.74 38.51 -26.43
N VAL A 19 -15.04 38.56 -25.12
CA VAL A 19 -16.21 39.08 -24.37
C VAL A 19 -17.47 38.20 -24.21
N ASP A 20 -17.55 37.66 -22.98
CA ASP A 20 -18.70 37.19 -22.20
C ASP A 20 -19.86 38.23 -22.06
N ALA A 21 -21.12 37.78 -21.99
CA ALA A 21 -22.24 38.54 -21.41
C ALA A 21 -23.48 37.65 -21.19
N ARG A 22 -24.41 38.10 -20.32
CA ARG A 22 -25.62 37.36 -19.91
C ARG A 22 -26.94 38.10 -20.23
N GLN A 23 -28.04 37.37 -20.00
CA GLN A 23 -29.38 37.81 -19.56
C GLN A 23 -30.49 38.12 -20.58
N ASP A 24 -31.62 37.41 -20.33
CA ASP A 24 -33.02 37.85 -20.24
C ASP A 24 -33.73 38.54 -21.43
N ALA A 25 -34.66 37.80 -22.07
CA ALA A 25 -35.99 38.31 -22.46
C ALA A 25 -36.99 37.19 -22.86
N GLN A 26 -37.82 36.85 -21.89
CA GLN A 26 -38.98 35.95 -21.84
C GLN A 26 -40.13 36.15 -22.88
N ALA A 27 -40.41 35.11 -23.70
CA ALA A 27 -41.76 34.62 -24.09
C ALA A 27 -42.75 35.58 -24.85
N PRO A 28 -44.03 35.24 -25.17
CA PRO A 28 -44.78 33.96 -25.00
C PRO A 28 -45.73 33.53 -26.19
N GLU A 29 -46.48 32.42 -25.98
CA GLU A 29 -47.73 31.94 -26.67
C GLU A 29 -47.70 31.60 -28.20
N GLY A 30 -48.57 30.72 -28.76
CA GLY A 30 -49.57 29.80 -28.17
C GLY A 30 -50.46 29.06 -29.21
N GLY A 31 -51.08 27.92 -28.82
CA GLY A 31 -52.16 27.18 -29.53
C GLY A 31 -51.79 26.34 -30.78
N GLU A 32 -52.65 25.47 -31.34
CA GLU A 32 -53.66 24.56 -30.76
C GLU A 32 -54.15 23.45 -31.75
N ALA A 33 -54.54 22.29 -31.23
CA ALA A 33 -55.51 21.28 -31.71
C ALA A 33 -55.66 20.77 -33.20
N ALA A 34 -55.43 19.44 -33.35
CA ALA A 34 -56.33 18.41 -33.94
C ALA A 34 -56.60 18.23 -35.47
N GLY A 35 -56.70 16.96 -35.92
CA GLY A 35 -57.25 16.54 -37.24
C GLY A 35 -56.87 15.13 -37.76
N THR A 36 -57.64 14.08 -37.45
CA THR A 36 -57.57 12.68 -37.98
C THR A 36 -58.61 12.44 -39.11
N PRO A 37 -58.84 11.23 -39.74
CA PRO A 37 -58.32 9.84 -39.56
C PRO A 37 -57.19 9.51 -40.58
N ALA A 38 -56.86 8.30 -41.08
CA ALA A 38 -57.32 6.88 -41.04
C ALA A 38 -56.06 5.97 -41.21
N ASP A 39 -55.88 4.74 -40.72
CA ASP A 39 -56.66 3.47 -40.55
C ASP A 39 -56.38 2.39 -41.61
N HIS A 40 -55.49 1.44 -41.27
CA HIS A 40 -55.61 0.02 -41.65
C HIS A 40 -54.79 -0.90 -40.71
N PRO A 41 -55.15 -2.19 -40.52
CA PRO A 41 -54.72 -2.96 -39.36
C PRO A 41 -53.68 -4.07 -39.64
N ALA A 42 -52.83 -4.35 -38.63
CA ALA A 42 -52.05 -5.59 -38.52
C ALA A 42 -52.20 -6.17 -37.11
N ALA A 43 -52.34 -7.49 -37.01
CA ALA A 43 -52.80 -8.16 -35.79
C ALA A 43 -51.66 -8.61 -34.84
N ALA A 44 -52.07 -8.95 -33.60
CA ALA A 44 -51.39 -9.88 -32.69
C ALA A 44 -49.94 -9.58 -32.26
N HIS A 45 -49.74 -8.65 -31.30
CA HIS A 45 -48.62 -8.75 -30.33
C HIS A 45 -48.87 -8.05 -28.96
N ARG A 46 -50.11 -8.06 -28.44
CA ARG A 46 -50.46 -7.42 -27.14
C ARG A 46 -51.23 -8.31 -26.14
N LYS A 47 -50.66 -9.48 -25.79
CA LYS A 47 -51.09 -10.29 -24.62
C LYS A 47 -49.94 -10.77 -23.71
N ALA A 48 -48.88 -9.97 -23.56
CA ALA A 48 -47.69 -10.35 -22.75
C ALA A 48 -47.01 -9.19 -21.98
N SER A 49 -47.75 -8.20 -21.45
CA SER A 49 -47.14 -6.98 -20.86
C SER A 49 -47.38 -6.72 -19.37
N LYS A 50 -48.23 -7.47 -18.66
CA LYS A 50 -48.40 -7.28 -17.19
C LYS A 50 -47.15 -7.70 -16.40
N ARG A 51 -46.60 -8.90 -16.66
CA ARG A 51 -45.38 -9.39 -15.98
C ARG A 51 -44.17 -8.49 -16.25
N MET A 52 -43.95 -8.12 -17.52
CA MET A 52 -42.83 -7.25 -17.91
C MET A 52 -42.90 -5.85 -17.27
N ARG A 53 -44.11 -5.28 -17.06
CA ARG A 53 -44.26 -4.01 -16.34
C ARG A 53 -43.97 -4.13 -14.85
N ILE A 54 -44.29 -5.26 -14.22
CA ILE A 54 -43.91 -5.55 -12.83
C ILE A 54 -42.39 -5.69 -12.70
N VAL A 55 -41.74 -6.43 -13.61
CA VAL A 55 -40.28 -6.60 -13.63
C VAL A 55 -39.57 -5.25 -13.82
N LEU A 56 -40.04 -4.38 -14.73
CA LEU A 56 -39.49 -3.03 -14.89
C LEU A 56 -39.66 -2.17 -13.63
N ILE A 57 -40.77 -2.29 -12.91
CA ILE A 57 -40.98 -1.59 -11.65
C ILE A 57 -40.04 -2.13 -10.56
N SER A 58 -39.89 -3.45 -10.40
CA SER A 58 -38.97 -4.02 -9.42
C SER A 58 -37.51 -3.71 -9.72
N VAL A 59 -37.08 -3.75 -10.98
CA VAL A 59 -35.73 -3.33 -11.39
C VAL A 59 -35.50 -1.84 -11.13
N SER A 60 -36.50 -0.98 -11.40
CA SER A 60 -36.40 0.45 -11.09
C SER A 60 -36.28 0.71 -9.58
N VAL A 61 -37.07 0.02 -8.75
CA VAL A 61 -36.97 0.14 -7.27
C VAL A 61 -35.61 -0.35 -6.76
N VAL A 62 -35.10 -1.48 -7.28
CA VAL A 62 -33.76 -1.97 -6.95
C VAL A 62 -32.67 -0.97 -7.38
N LEU A 63 -32.79 -0.37 -8.57
CA LEU A 63 -31.84 0.64 -9.04
C LEU A 63 -31.82 1.89 -8.13
N VAL A 64 -32.98 2.36 -7.69
CA VAL A 64 -33.08 3.49 -6.73
C VAL A 64 -32.46 3.13 -5.38
N LEU A 65 -32.65 1.90 -4.90
CA LEU A 65 -32.00 1.41 -3.66
C LEU A 65 -30.47 1.31 -3.82
N LEU A 66 -29.97 0.86 -4.97
CA LEU A 66 -28.54 0.84 -5.26
C LEU A 66 -27.94 2.26 -5.35
N ILE A 67 -28.65 3.22 -5.94
CA ILE A 67 -28.22 4.63 -5.97
C ILE A 67 -28.20 5.22 -4.55
N ALA A 68 -29.18 4.90 -3.70
CA ALA A 68 -29.18 5.30 -2.30
C ALA A 68 -28.01 4.69 -1.51
N ALA A 69 -27.69 3.42 -1.75
CA ALA A 69 -26.53 2.74 -1.16
C ALA A 69 -25.21 3.38 -1.63
N LEU A 70 -25.06 3.68 -2.92
CA LEU A 70 -23.89 4.40 -3.46
C LEU A 70 -23.75 5.81 -2.86
N GLY A 71 -24.86 6.51 -2.63
CA GLY A 71 -24.86 7.79 -1.92
C GLY A 71 -24.41 7.67 -0.46
N TYR A 72 -24.81 6.60 0.23
CA TYR A 72 -24.35 6.28 1.59
C TYR A 72 -22.85 5.95 1.63
N PHE A 73 -22.36 5.07 0.72
CA PHE A 73 -20.94 4.76 0.61
C PHE A 73 -20.09 6.00 0.27
N ALA A 74 -20.55 6.87 -0.64
CA ALA A 74 -19.86 8.11 -0.95
C ALA A 74 -19.81 9.07 0.26
N TRP A 75 -20.84 9.08 1.11
CA TRP A 75 -20.85 9.88 2.34
C TRP A 75 -19.94 9.31 3.43
N MET A 76 -19.90 7.98 3.59
CA MET A 76 -18.99 7.29 4.50
C MET A 76 -17.52 7.49 4.11
N LEU A 77 -17.19 7.32 2.83
CA LEU A 77 -15.83 7.51 2.31
C LEU A 77 -15.35 8.96 2.44
N VAL A 78 -16.26 9.95 2.37
CA VAL A 78 -15.96 11.36 2.69
C VAL A 78 -15.83 11.62 4.21
N GLY A 79 -16.38 10.76 5.06
CA GLY A 79 -16.09 10.73 6.49
C GLY A 79 -14.67 10.23 6.75
N GLU A 80 -14.35 9.02 6.29
CA GLU A 80 -13.06 8.36 6.49
C GLU A 80 -11.90 9.17 5.86
N ALA A 81 -12.11 9.74 4.67
CA ALA A 81 -11.12 10.63 4.04
C ALA A 81 -10.84 11.91 4.84
N ARG A 82 -11.75 12.36 5.72
CA ARG A 82 -11.50 13.50 6.60
C ARG A 82 -10.68 13.11 7.82
N ASP A 83 -10.92 11.95 8.42
CA ASP A 83 -10.11 11.49 9.55
C ASP A 83 -8.67 11.16 9.11
N VAL A 84 -8.49 10.55 7.94
CA VAL A 84 -7.16 10.36 7.31
C VAL A 84 -6.51 11.71 6.97
N ALA A 85 -7.27 12.71 6.52
CA ALA A 85 -6.75 14.07 6.29
C ALA A 85 -6.36 14.78 7.60
N TYR A 86 -7.09 14.56 8.71
CA TYR A 86 -6.71 15.09 10.02
C TYR A 86 -5.49 14.36 10.60
N GLN A 87 -5.36 13.04 10.43
CA GLN A 87 -4.17 12.29 10.84
C GLN A 87 -2.92 12.74 10.08
N SER A 88 -2.99 12.84 8.75
CA SER A 88 -1.86 13.30 7.92
C SER A 88 -1.51 14.78 8.19
N ALA A 89 -2.49 15.66 8.41
CA ALA A 89 -2.23 17.03 8.84
C ALA A 89 -1.59 17.11 10.25
N ALA A 90 -2.06 16.29 11.20
CA ALA A 90 -1.50 16.22 12.54
C ALA A 90 -0.08 15.61 12.57
N GLN A 91 0.20 14.60 11.74
CA GLN A 91 1.54 14.07 11.52
C GLN A 91 2.46 15.12 10.90
N THR A 92 1.99 15.87 9.88
CA THR A 92 2.76 16.97 9.28
C THR A 92 3.11 18.04 10.33
N ALA A 93 2.15 18.46 11.15
CA ALA A 93 2.38 19.42 12.24
C ALA A 93 3.33 18.90 13.35
N LYS A 94 3.38 17.57 13.55
CA LYS A 94 4.32 16.90 14.46
C LYS A 94 5.75 16.91 13.88
N VAL A 95 5.89 16.70 12.58
CA VAL A 95 7.17 16.82 11.85
C VAL A 95 7.68 18.26 11.83
N GLU A 96 6.81 19.26 11.57
CA GLU A 96 7.21 20.68 11.61
C GLU A 96 7.66 21.15 13.00
N ASN A 97 7.14 20.58 14.10
CA ASN A 97 7.60 20.91 15.44
C ASN A 97 9.05 20.43 15.68
N ASP A 98 9.34 19.18 15.31
CA ASP A 98 10.67 18.57 15.52
C ASP A 98 11.73 19.18 14.59
N ALA A 99 11.33 19.58 13.38
CA ALA A 99 12.16 20.31 12.41
C ALA A 99 12.57 21.73 12.85
N SER A 100 12.13 22.21 14.03
CA SER A 100 12.50 23.53 14.56
C SER A 100 13.80 23.55 15.40
N LEU A 101 14.44 22.40 15.59
CA LEU A 101 15.79 22.32 16.16
C LEU A 101 16.83 22.94 15.19
N PRO A 102 17.77 23.78 15.67
CA PRO A 102 18.72 24.47 14.80
C PRO A 102 19.69 23.47 14.15
N ALA A 103 19.91 23.64 12.84
CA ALA A 103 20.85 22.84 12.06
C ALA A 103 22.26 22.87 12.70
N THR A 104 22.60 21.77 13.36
CA THR A 104 23.87 21.55 14.08
C THR A 104 24.72 20.59 13.24
N ASP A 105 26.06 20.72 13.34
CA ASP A 105 27.02 20.14 12.39
C ASP A 105 26.81 18.66 12.01
N ALA A 106 27.21 18.33 10.78
CA ALA A 106 27.23 16.98 10.23
C ALA A 106 28.26 16.08 10.97
N GLY A 107 27.87 15.56 12.13
CA GLY A 107 28.74 14.75 12.99
C GLY A 107 27.97 13.77 13.88
N LYS A 108 27.82 12.51 13.42
CA LYS A 108 27.41 11.32 14.19
C LYS A 108 26.28 11.52 15.22
N GLY A 109 25.18 12.14 14.79
CA GLY A 109 23.88 11.99 15.46
C GLY A 109 23.22 10.67 15.06
N ALA A 110 23.71 9.55 15.61
CA ALA A 110 22.98 8.28 15.48
C ALA A 110 21.69 8.38 16.31
N GLY A 111 20.54 8.45 15.65
CA GLY A 111 19.25 8.28 16.32
C GLY A 111 19.21 6.90 17.00
N ALA A 112 18.44 6.77 18.07
CA ALA A 112 18.24 5.47 18.71
C ALA A 112 17.68 4.49 17.67
N ARG A 113 18.41 3.39 17.40
CA ARG A 113 17.94 2.31 16.53
C ARG A 113 16.61 1.80 17.08
N LYS A 114 15.64 1.52 16.20
CA LYS A 114 14.39 0.89 16.62
C LYS A 114 14.53 -0.62 16.67
N GLU A 115 13.88 -1.19 17.66
CA GLU A 115 13.81 -2.62 17.91
C GLU A 115 12.59 -3.21 17.18
N ALA A 116 12.72 -4.44 16.67
CA ALA A 116 11.56 -5.19 16.19
C ALA A 116 10.52 -5.36 17.32
N PRO A 117 9.24 -5.62 17.02
CA PRO A 117 8.35 -6.27 17.96
C PRO A 117 8.95 -7.61 18.40
N GLN A 118 8.76 -8.00 19.66
CA GLN A 118 9.22 -9.31 20.14
C GLN A 118 8.28 -10.37 19.53
N LEU A 119 8.79 -11.17 18.58
CA LEU A 119 8.00 -12.09 17.76
C LEU A 119 7.89 -13.49 18.39
N VAL A 120 8.91 -13.92 19.13
CA VAL A 120 8.94 -15.22 19.84
C VAL A 120 7.76 -15.38 20.81
N GLY A 121 7.40 -14.32 21.54
CA GLY A 121 6.29 -14.31 22.48
C GLY A 121 4.92 -14.40 21.79
N LEU A 122 4.82 -14.03 20.51
CA LEU A 122 3.59 -14.15 19.73
C LEU A 122 3.27 -15.62 19.37
N ILE A 123 4.29 -16.49 19.33
CA ILE A 123 4.12 -17.89 18.94
C ILE A 123 3.25 -18.62 19.98
N GLY A 124 2.23 -19.34 19.50
CA GLY A 124 1.23 -20.03 20.30
C GLY A 124 0.07 -19.16 20.81
N LYS A 125 0.10 -17.83 20.62
CA LYS A 125 -1.00 -16.92 20.98
C LYS A 125 -2.05 -16.82 19.88
N THR A 126 -3.21 -16.26 20.21
CA THR A 126 -4.20 -15.82 19.22
C THR A 126 -3.85 -14.44 18.62
N GLN A 127 -4.45 -14.10 17.47
CA GLN A 127 -4.31 -12.78 16.85
C GLN A 127 -4.65 -11.61 17.81
N GLY A 128 -5.67 -11.77 18.66
CA GLY A 128 -6.10 -10.71 19.59
C GLY A 128 -5.05 -10.42 20.65
N GLU A 129 -4.53 -11.47 21.29
CA GLU A 129 -3.43 -11.36 22.25
C GLU A 129 -2.16 -10.81 21.62
N ALA A 130 -1.87 -11.15 20.35
CA ALA A 130 -0.75 -10.58 19.62
C ALA A 130 -0.91 -9.07 19.37
N ILE A 131 -2.12 -8.59 19.02
CA ILE A 131 -2.39 -7.14 18.86
C ILE A 131 -2.16 -6.40 20.19
N ASP A 132 -2.67 -6.94 21.30
CA ASP A 132 -2.50 -6.35 22.64
C ASP A 132 -1.01 -6.36 23.09
N GLU A 133 -0.24 -7.38 22.72
CA GLU A 133 1.17 -7.54 23.14
C GLU A 133 2.17 -6.78 22.24
N ILE A 134 1.91 -6.67 20.94
CA ILE A 134 2.71 -5.83 20.02
C ILE A 134 2.54 -4.34 20.36
N GLY A 135 1.31 -3.91 20.67
CA GLY A 135 0.97 -2.50 20.81
C GLY A 135 1.25 -1.74 19.51
N ARG A 136 1.96 -0.60 19.60
CA ARG A 136 2.43 0.22 18.45
C ARG A 136 1.35 0.54 17.39
N GLY A 137 0.08 0.64 17.80
CA GLY A 137 -1.05 0.88 16.89
C GLY A 137 -1.35 -0.28 15.94
N ALA A 138 -1.00 -1.52 16.30
CA ALA A 138 -1.19 -2.72 15.50
C ALA A 138 -2.65 -2.89 15.06
N THR A 139 -2.91 -2.74 13.76
CA THR A 139 -4.25 -2.73 13.17
C THR A 139 -4.30 -3.70 12.00
N GLU A 140 -5.28 -4.61 11.96
CA GLU A 140 -5.47 -5.52 10.84
C GLU A 140 -5.74 -4.75 9.54
N THR A 141 -4.93 -5.01 8.51
CA THR A 141 -5.08 -4.43 7.16
C THR A 141 -5.36 -5.48 6.09
N SER A 142 -5.03 -6.74 6.36
CA SER A 142 -5.36 -7.87 5.47
C SER A 142 -5.40 -9.18 6.24
N SER A 143 -6.28 -10.08 5.81
CA SER A 143 -6.45 -11.41 6.36
C SER A 143 -6.94 -12.35 5.27
N LYS A 144 -6.39 -13.57 5.23
CA LYS A 144 -6.64 -14.54 4.16
C LYS A 144 -6.44 -15.96 4.70
N ASP A 145 -7.41 -16.84 4.48
CA ASP A 145 -7.29 -18.26 4.82
C ASP A 145 -6.22 -18.96 3.96
N ILE A 146 -5.49 -19.87 4.59
CA ILE A 146 -4.49 -20.74 3.97
C ILE A 146 -5.18 -22.08 3.71
N THR A 147 -5.20 -22.50 2.45
CA THR A 147 -5.93 -23.69 2.00
C THR A 147 -5.01 -24.73 1.39
N GLU A 148 -5.14 -25.98 1.83
CA GLU A 148 -4.56 -27.14 1.15
C GLU A 148 -5.60 -27.84 0.28
N GLU A 149 -5.13 -28.46 -0.80
CA GLU A 149 -5.92 -29.38 -1.61
C GLU A 149 -5.52 -30.83 -1.27
N LYS A 150 -6.51 -31.70 -1.01
CA LYS A 150 -6.28 -33.12 -0.64
C LYS A 150 -7.12 -34.03 -1.52
N GLY A 151 -6.61 -35.26 -1.74
CA GLY A 151 -7.20 -36.20 -2.70
C GLY A 151 -6.83 -35.91 -4.17
N GLU A 152 -7.24 -36.80 -5.06
CA GLU A 152 -7.02 -36.71 -6.51
C GLU A 152 -8.33 -36.89 -7.29
N GLY A 153 -8.38 -36.37 -8.53
CA GLY A 153 -9.55 -36.52 -9.40
C GLY A 153 -10.82 -35.88 -8.85
N ASP A 154 -11.94 -36.59 -8.96
CA ASP A 154 -13.26 -36.13 -8.51
C ASP A 154 -13.43 -36.15 -6.96
N GLU A 155 -12.49 -36.77 -6.23
CA GLU A 155 -12.47 -36.80 -4.76
C GLU A 155 -11.68 -35.63 -4.14
N LYS A 156 -11.22 -34.68 -4.96
CA LYS A 156 -10.39 -33.55 -4.53
C LYS A 156 -11.17 -32.58 -3.62
N THR A 157 -10.70 -32.40 -2.39
CA THR A 157 -11.23 -31.44 -1.41
C THR A 157 -10.29 -30.27 -1.22
N THR A 158 -10.83 -29.15 -0.71
CA THR A 158 -10.06 -27.99 -0.27
C THR A 158 -10.35 -27.77 1.21
N GLU A 159 -9.31 -27.80 2.04
CA GLU A 159 -9.40 -27.62 3.49
C GLU A 159 -8.67 -26.35 3.91
N VAL A 160 -9.28 -25.55 4.79
CA VAL A 160 -8.58 -24.44 5.45
C VAL A 160 -7.69 -25.04 6.54
N VAL A 161 -6.39 -24.82 6.45
CA VAL A 161 -5.38 -25.34 7.38
C VAL A 161 -4.74 -24.26 8.24
N GLY A 162 -5.06 -22.99 7.97
CA GLY A 162 -4.52 -21.85 8.71
C GLY A 162 -5.00 -20.51 8.16
N ARG A 163 -4.39 -19.41 8.60
CA ARG A 163 -4.70 -18.04 8.15
C ARG A 163 -3.47 -17.14 8.19
N SER A 164 -3.23 -16.40 7.11
CA SER A 164 -2.23 -15.33 7.07
C SER A 164 -2.90 -13.98 7.37
N VAL A 165 -2.38 -13.23 8.33
CA VAL A 165 -2.86 -11.91 8.76
C VAL A 165 -1.73 -10.88 8.65
N THR A 166 -2.06 -9.64 8.27
CA THR A 166 -1.14 -8.49 8.23
C THR A 166 -1.64 -7.37 9.13
N LEU A 167 -0.83 -6.98 10.11
CA LEU A 167 -1.07 -5.89 11.05
C LEU A 167 -0.15 -4.71 10.70
N ALA A 168 -0.70 -3.53 10.40
CA ALA A 168 0.10 -2.31 10.25
C ALA A 168 0.31 -1.65 11.63
N LEU A 169 1.53 -1.21 11.93
CA LEU A 169 1.88 -0.59 13.21
C LEU A 169 1.68 0.93 13.11
N THR A 170 0.46 1.41 13.34
CA THR A 170 0.09 2.80 13.01
C THR A 170 0.71 3.89 13.88
N ASP A 171 1.31 3.54 15.03
CA ASP A 171 2.08 4.48 15.87
C ASP A 171 3.56 4.58 15.44
N GLU A 172 4.05 3.68 14.59
CA GLU A 172 5.43 3.69 14.09
C GLU A 172 5.68 4.83 13.09
N THR A 173 6.96 5.22 12.96
CA THR A 173 7.38 6.23 11.97
C THR A 173 7.39 5.62 10.57
N THR A 174 6.35 5.95 9.81
CA THR A 174 6.27 5.80 8.35
C THR A 174 7.55 6.30 7.68
N ASP A 175 8.02 5.60 6.65
CA ASP A 175 9.16 6.07 5.85
C ASP A 175 8.79 7.27 4.94
N ALA A 176 9.79 7.86 4.29
CA ALA A 176 9.62 9.02 3.41
C ALA A 176 8.75 8.77 2.16
N ARG A 177 8.20 7.56 1.98
CA ARG A 177 7.37 7.14 0.83
C ARG A 177 6.00 6.62 1.23
N GLY A 178 5.68 6.64 2.53
CA GLY A 178 4.39 6.17 3.05
C GLY A 178 4.38 4.73 3.54
N ASN A 179 5.52 4.02 3.58
CA ASN A 179 5.55 2.64 4.07
C ASN A 179 5.50 2.61 5.61
N ILE A 180 4.45 2.00 6.15
CA ILE A 180 4.25 1.80 7.60
C ILE A 180 4.83 0.42 7.98
N PRO A 181 5.67 0.32 9.02
CA PRO A 181 6.12 -0.97 9.54
C PRO A 181 4.97 -1.92 9.85
N SER A 182 5.12 -3.21 9.57
CA SER A 182 4.03 -4.19 9.62
C SER A 182 4.46 -5.49 10.28
N VAL A 183 3.55 -6.14 10.98
CA VAL A 183 3.69 -7.51 11.48
C VAL A 183 2.85 -8.46 10.63
N TYR A 184 3.41 -9.62 10.31
CA TYR A 184 2.74 -10.72 9.63
C TYR A 184 2.54 -11.86 10.62
N LEU A 185 1.37 -12.47 10.65
CA LEU A 185 1.07 -13.63 11.49
C LEU A 185 0.56 -14.77 10.61
N THR A 186 1.17 -15.94 10.74
CA THR A 186 0.68 -17.19 10.17
C THR A 186 0.07 -18.00 11.31
N LEU A 187 -1.24 -18.19 11.27
CA LEU A 187 -2.02 -18.95 12.24
C LEU A 187 -2.32 -20.34 11.70
N ASP A 188 -2.43 -21.34 12.58
CA ASP A 188 -2.95 -22.67 12.27
C ASP A 188 -4.49 -22.72 12.23
N ALA A 189 -5.05 -23.92 12.07
CA ALA A 189 -6.49 -24.16 11.99
C ALA A 189 -7.23 -23.93 13.32
N ASP A 190 -6.56 -24.06 14.47
CA ASP A 190 -7.12 -23.77 15.80
C ASP A 190 -7.03 -22.27 16.14
N GLY A 191 -6.23 -21.50 15.39
CA GLY A 191 -6.06 -20.05 15.51
C GLY A 191 -4.87 -19.62 16.35
N ALA A 192 -3.93 -20.53 16.63
CA ALA A 192 -2.67 -20.21 17.28
C ALA A 192 -1.61 -19.80 16.24
N ILE A 193 -0.79 -18.81 16.57
CA ILE A 193 0.28 -18.29 15.70
C ILE A 193 1.45 -19.30 15.69
N VAL A 194 1.78 -19.83 14.51
CA VAL A 194 2.88 -20.80 14.30
C VAL A 194 4.14 -20.15 13.73
N GLU A 195 3.98 -19.00 13.08
CA GLU A 195 5.07 -18.16 12.56
C GLU A 195 4.64 -16.68 12.65
N ALA A 196 5.57 -15.82 13.07
CA ALA A 196 5.37 -14.39 13.16
C ALA A 196 6.53 -13.67 12.45
N GLY A 197 6.23 -12.57 11.77
CA GLY A 197 7.23 -11.78 11.05
C GLY A 197 7.00 -10.28 11.18
N TYR A 198 8.02 -9.49 10.84
CA TYR A 198 8.02 -8.03 10.91
C TYR A 198 8.74 -7.44 9.71
N SER A 199 8.25 -6.32 9.19
CA SER A 199 8.92 -5.53 8.15
C SER A 199 8.96 -4.05 8.48
N ALA A 200 10.04 -3.40 8.05
CA ALA A 200 10.23 -1.95 8.12
C ALA A 200 11.23 -1.47 7.06
N SER A 201 11.21 -0.16 6.78
CA SER A 201 12.30 0.44 6.01
C SER A 201 13.57 0.54 6.87
N VAL A 202 14.73 0.32 6.25
CA VAL A 202 16.05 0.41 6.92
C VAL A 202 16.28 1.81 7.50
N GLY A 203 15.76 2.85 6.83
CA GLY A 203 15.75 4.22 7.33
C GLY A 203 14.87 4.42 8.58
N SER A 204 13.65 3.88 8.58
CA SER A 204 12.69 3.96 9.71
C SER A 204 13.22 3.29 10.98
N LEU A 205 14.12 2.31 10.84
CA LEU A 205 14.81 1.63 11.94
C LEU A 205 16.03 2.40 12.49
N GLY A 206 16.42 3.51 11.88
CA GLY A 206 17.53 4.37 12.32
C GLY A 206 18.89 4.10 11.66
N TYR A 207 18.99 3.14 10.73
CA TYR A 207 20.23 2.85 9.99
C TYR A 207 20.45 3.81 8.80
N GLY A 208 19.42 4.52 8.35
CA GLY A 208 19.53 5.52 7.27
C GLY A 208 19.85 4.92 5.89
N ASP A 209 20.70 5.60 5.13
CA ASP A 209 21.03 5.30 3.73
C ASP A 209 22.24 4.35 3.54
N VAL A 210 22.65 3.60 4.57
CA VAL A 210 23.78 2.64 4.53
C VAL A 210 23.72 1.68 3.34
N SER A 211 24.88 1.21 2.87
CA SER A 211 24.97 0.21 1.81
C SER A 211 24.48 -1.16 2.31
N PHE A 212 24.14 -2.08 1.40
CA PHE A 212 23.75 -3.45 1.76
C PHE A 212 24.85 -4.17 2.55
N ILE A 213 26.12 -3.96 2.16
CA ILE A 213 27.28 -4.54 2.82
C ILE A 213 27.45 -3.97 4.23
N ASP A 214 27.38 -2.65 4.40
CA ASP A 214 27.52 -2.01 5.71
C ASP A 214 26.36 -2.34 6.65
N ALA A 215 25.14 -2.41 6.13
CA ALA A 215 23.95 -2.76 6.93
C ALA A 215 24.11 -4.12 7.62
N VAL A 216 24.68 -5.10 6.92
CA VAL A 216 24.98 -6.43 7.49
C VAL A 216 26.28 -6.40 8.29
N SER A 217 27.42 -6.13 7.65
CA SER A 217 28.75 -6.38 8.23
C SER A 217 29.35 -5.27 9.10
N SER A 218 28.72 -4.09 9.16
CA SER A 218 29.16 -2.96 10.01
C SER A 218 28.10 -2.54 11.03
N GLU A 219 26.82 -2.63 10.67
CA GLU A 219 25.70 -2.24 11.51
C GLU A 219 25.00 -3.43 12.21
N HIS A 220 25.24 -4.68 11.75
CA HIS A 220 24.65 -5.92 12.26
C HIS A 220 23.11 -5.95 12.23
N ILE A 221 22.50 -5.43 11.15
CA ILE A 221 21.04 -5.28 11.05
C ILE A 221 20.29 -6.61 11.20
N VAL A 222 20.88 -7.71 10.75
CA VAL A 222 20.27 -9.05 10.81
C VAL A 222 20.23 -9.53 12.25
N GLU A 223 21.38 -9.51 12.92
CA GLU A 223 21.53 -9.95 14.31
C GLU A 223 20.68 -9.11 15.26
N ASN A 224 20.76 -7.78 15.15
CA ASN A 224 19.96 -6.87 15.98
C ASN A 224 18.45 -7.14 15.84
N LEU A 225 17.96 -7.47 14.64
CA LEU A 225 16.54 -7.75 14.40
C LEU A 225 16.12 -9.15 14.87
N VAL A 226 17.00 -10.15 14.76
CA VAL A 226 16.73 -11.51 15.27
C VAL A 226 16.74 -11.52 16.80
N GLU A 227 17.69 -10.83 17.44
CA GLU A 227 17.72 -10.68 18.90
C GLU A 227 16.53 -9.88 19.44
N THR A 228 16.16 -8.74 18.81
CA THR A 228 14.99 -7.96 19.26
C THR A 228 13.66 -8.64 18.96
N ALA A 229 13.59 -9.50 17.92
CA ALA A 229 12.49 -10.42 17.71
C ALA A 229 12.42 -11.55 18.77
N GLY A 230 13.43 -11.68 19.63
CA GLY A 230 13.44 -12.58 20.79
C GLY A 230 14.23 -13.88 20.63
N VAL A 231 14.98 -14.06 19.53
CA VAL A 231 15.80 -15.25 19.29
C VAL A 231 17.27 -14.91 19.54
N HIS A 232 17.89 -15.57 20.51
CA HIS A 232 19.32 -15.48 20.74
C HIS A 232 20.08 -16.32 19.72
N ILE A 233 21.06 -15.69 19.06
CA ILE A 233 22.04 -16.30 18.16
C ILE A 233 23.46 -16.02 18.68
N ALA A 234 24.49 -16.57 18.02
CA ALA A 234 25.86 -16.19 18.35
C ALA A 234 26.23 -14.83 17.73
N GLN A 235 27.07 -14.05 18.41
CA GLN A 235 27.69 -12.86 17.81
C GLN A 235 28.47 -13.26 16.55
N ASP A 236 28.41 -12.42 15.52
CA ASP A 236 29.08 -12.62 14.23
C ASP A 236 28.65 -13.91 13.47
N ALA A 237 27.46 -14.45 13.79
CA ALA A 237 26.91 -15.64 13.12
C ALA A 237 26.39 -15.39 11.69
N VAL A 238 26.34 -14.13 11.24
CA VAL A 238 25.83 -13.74 9.92
C VAL A 238 27.00 -13.41 9.00
N GLU A 239 27.40 -14.40 8.20
CA GLU A 239 28.43 -14.20 7.16
C GLU A 239 27.83 -13.52 5.91
N MET A 240 28.63 -12.69 5.23
CA MET A 240 28.24 -12.04 3.98
C MET A 240 28.30 -13.07 2.82
N PRO A 241 27.20 -13.29 2.07
CA PRO A 241 27.18 -14.18 0.91
C PRO A 241 28.04 -13.67 -0.26
N ALA A 242 28.23 -14.51 -1.29
CA ALA A 242 28.96 -14.10 -2.49
C ALA A 242 28.15 -13.03 -3.26
N VAL A 243 28.84 -12.14 -3.99
CA VAL A 243 28.19 -10.97 -4.63
C VAL A 243 27.15 -11.41 -5.65
N GLU A 244 27.42 -12.50 -6.36
CA GLU A 244 26.51 -13.18 -7.28
C GLU A 244 25.23 -13.75 -6.64
N ASP A 245 25.22 -14.03 -5.33
CA ASP A 245 24.06 -14.59 -4.63
C ASP A 245 23.02 -13.51 -4.25
N TYR A 246 23.45 -12.24 -4.15
CA TYR A 246 22.58 -11.15 -3.68
C TYR A 246 22.45 -9.95 -4.63
N ARG A 247 23.41 -9.70 -5.54
CA ARG A 247 23.40 -8.51 -6.40
C ARG A 247 22.99 -8.82 -7.83
N THR A 248 21.97 -8.12 -8.31
CA THR A 248 21.55 -8.12 -9.72
C THR A 248 21.93 -6.81 -10.42
N TYR A 249 22.12 -6.88 -11.74
CA TYR A 249 22.47 -5.73 -12.59
C TYR A 249 21.37 -5.47 -13.62
N ALA A 250 21.31 -4.24 -14.12
CA ALA A 250 20.43 -3.84 -15.21
C ALA A 250 20.91 -4.38 -16.57
N ASP A 251 20.15 -4.12 -17.64
CA ASP A 251 20.44 -4.54 -19.02
C ASP A 251 21.81 -4.06 -19.57
N ASP A 252 22.46 -3.09 -18.91
CA ASP A 252 23.80 -2.61 -19.25
C ASP A 252 24.94 -3.48 -18.67
N GLY A 253 24.62 -4.41 -17.76
CA GLY A 253 25.57 -5.30 -17.10
C GLY A 253 26.53 -4.62 -16.11
N ALA A 254 26.26 -3.37 -15.72
CA ALA A 254 27.16 -2.55 -14.90
C ALA A 254 26.45 -1.75 -13.79
N THR A 255 25.24 -1.26 -14.05
CA THR A 255 24.40 -0.57 -13.07
C THR A 255 23.72 -1.59 -12.17
N ILE A 256 23.84 -1.44 -10.84
CA ILE A 256 23.17 -2.32 -9.88
C ILE A 256 21.66 -2.09 -9.96
N ALA A 257 20.88 -3.15 -10.15
CA ALA A 257 19.42 -3.10 -10.20
C ALA A 257 18.82 -3.34 -8.80
N GLN A 258 19.24 -4.43 -8.14
CA GLN A 258 18.80 -4.78 -6.79
C GLN A 258 19.92 -5.45 -6.00
N GLU A 259 19.88 -5.33 -4.67
CA GLU A 259 20.66 -6.15 -3.73
C GLU A 259 19.67 -6.81 -2.76
N VAL A 260 19.47 -8.13 -2.86
CA VAL A 260 18.47 -8.87 -2.10
C VAL A 260 19.05 -10.20 -1.63
N TYR A 261 19.01 -10.47 -0.31
CA TYR A 261 19.37 -11.78 0.24
C TYR A 261 18.44 -12.16 1.39
N THR A 262 18.26 -13.46 1.62
CA THR A 262 17.55 -13.99 2.79
C THR A 262 18.53 -14.79 3.63
N PHE A 263 19.00 -14.18 4.70
CA PHE A 263 19.73 -14.84 5.77
C PHE A 263 18.78 -15.75 6.55
N GLY A 264 19.30 -16.78 7.22
CA GLY A 264 18.51 -17.64 8.06
C GLY A 264 19.35 -18.63 8.85
N GLY A 265 18.72 -19.24 9.85
CA GLY A 265 19.35 -20.21 10.73
C GLY A 265 18.40 -20.59 11.87
N ASP A 266 18.97 -21.12 12.94
CA ASP A 266 18.27 -21.47 14.17
C ASP A 266 18.85 -20.70 15.37
N GLY A 267 18.10 -20.63 16.46
CA GLY A 267 18.49 -20.00 17.71
C GLY A 267 17.55 -20.37 18.86
N THR A 268 17.73 -19.74 20.02
CA THR A 268 16.95 -20.04 21.23
C THR A 268 16.22 -18.83 21.78
N GLY A 269 14.94 -19.02 22.15
CA GLY A 269 14.20 -18.02 22.92
C GLY A 269 14.72 -17.88 24.35
N SER A 270 14.26 -16.83 25.05
CA SER A 270 14.62 -16.56 26.45
C SER A 270 14.04 -17.59 27.45
N ASP A 271 13.10 -18.41 27.01
CA ASP A 271 12.54 -19.58 27.71
C ASP A 271 13.37 -20.86 27.51
N GLY A 272 14.30 -20.86 26.55
CA GLY A 272 15.08 -22.02 26.11
C GLY A 272 14.44 -22.84 24.98
N SER A 273 13.30 -22.43 24.43
CA SER A 273 12.71 -23.07 23.25
C SER A 273 13.52 -22.79 21.99
N ALA A 274 13.52 -23.72 21.04
CA ALA A 274 14.23 -23.59 19.78
C ALA A 274 13.34 -22.94 18.70
N TYR A 275 13.91 -22.00 17.96
CA TYR A 275 13.23 -21.27 16.88
C TYR A 275 14.12 -21.23 15.64
N SER A 276 13.53 -21.45 14.47
CA SER A 276 14.17 -21.11 13.20
C SER A 276 13.81 -19.68 12.83
N TRP A 277 14.76 -18.95 12.29
CA TRP A 277 14.61 -17.56 11.88
C TRP A 277 15.05 -17.37 10.42
N SER A 278 14.48 -16.36 9.77
CA SER A 278 14.99 -15.83 8.51
C SER A 278 14.90 -14.31 8.49
N CYS A 279 15.84 -13.66 7.81
CA CYS A 279 15.89 -12.21 7.67
C CYS A 279 16.23 -11.86 6.22
N LYS A 280 15.28 -11.27 5.50
CA LYS A 280 15.46 -10.80 4.12
C LYS A 280 15.76 -9.31 4.11
N LEU A 281 16.96 -8.94 3.66
CA LEU A 281 17.32 -7.57 3.33
C LEU A 281 17.06 -7.34 1.83
N SER A 282 16.44 -6.22 1.46
CA SER A 282 15.99 -5.96 0.09
C SER A 282 16.18 -4.50 -0.28
N TYR A 283 17.12 -4.23 -1.19
CA TYR A 283 17.48 -2.91 -1.69
C TYR A 283 17.14 -2.85 -3.19
N ASP A 284 16.18 -2.02 -3.57
CA ASP A 284 15.79 -1.83 -4.98
C ASP A 284 16.24 -0.45 -5.48
N TYR A 285 17.12 -0.45 -6.48
CA TYR A 285 17.72 0.77 -7.05
C TYR A 285 16.93 1.32 -8.24
N SER A 286 15.83 0.70 -8.67
CA SER A 286 15.10 1.06 -9.90
C SER A 286 14.71 2.53 -9.95
N ALA A 287 14.23 3.10 -8.83
CA ALA A 287 13.91 4.53 -8.74
C ALA A 287 15.16 5.42 -8.72
N ALA A 288 16.19 5.04 -7.97
CA ALA A 288 17.48 5.75 -7.89
C ALA A 288 18.22 5.80 -9.25
N ASN A 289 18.13 4.73 -10.03
CA ASN A 289 18.72 4.62 -11.37
C ASN A 289 17.98 5.51 -12.40
N VAL A 290 16.68 5.77 -12.19
CA VAL A 290 15.87 6.67 -13.01
C VAL A 290 16.03 8.14 -12.60
N SER A 291 16.18 8.43 -11.30
CA SER A 291 16.33 9.80 -10.77
C SER A 291 17.78 10.31 -10.75
N GLY A 292 18.75 9.40 -10.72
CA GLY A 292 20.16 9.70 -10.45
C GLY A 292 20.48 9.95 -8.96
N ASN A 293 19.58 9.57 -8.04
CA ASN A 293 19.67 9.89 -6.61
C ASN A 293 19.52 8.63 -5.72
N LEU A 294 20.58 8.29 -4.98
CA LEU A 294 20.62 7.09 -4.12
C LEU A 294 19.70 7.14 -2.88
N ALA A 295 19.13 8.31 -2.53
CA ALA A 295 18.07 8.37 -1.53
C ALA A 295 16.74 7.79 -2.04
N ASP A 296 16.60 7.57 -3.35
CA ASP A 296 15.42 6.93 -3.97
C ASP A 296 15.52 5.39 -4.01
N THR A 297 16.62 4.78 -3.54
CA THR A 297 16.74 3.32 -3.37
C THR A 297 15.73 2.82 -2.33
N ILE A 298 14.89 1.84 -2.65
CA ILE A 298 13.91 1.29 -1.70
C ILE A 298 14.65 0.29 -0.80
N ARG A 299 14.90 0.62 0.47
CA ARG A 299 15.59 -0.26 1.44
C ARG A 299 14.60 -0.81 2.46
N GLN A 300 14.25 -2.09 2.34
CA GLN A 300 13.33 -2.80 3.23
C GLN A 300 14.03 -4.00 3.88
N VAL A 301 13.61 -4.32 5.10
CA VAL A 301 14.01 -5.56 5.80
C VAL A 301 12.76 -6.30 6.28
N TYR A 302 12.83 -7.63 6.26
CA TYR A 302 11.77 -8.52 6.72
C TYR A 302 12.39 -9.61 7.60
N VAL A 303 12.00 -9.73 8.87
CA VAL A 303 12.40 -10.84 9.76
C VAL A 303 11.19 -11.74 10.00
N TYR A 304 11.39 -13.06 10.00
CA TYR A 304 10.38 -14.07 10.31
C TYR A 304 10.93 -15.09 11.30
N ILE A 305 10.16 -15.40 12.34
CA ILE A 305 10.45 -16.38 13.38
C ILE A 305 9.35 -17.45 13.37
N LYS A 306 9.74 -18.72 13.43
CA LYS A 306 8.84 -19.86 13.60
C LYS A 306 9.36 -20.79 14.69
N ALA A 307 8.47 -21.56 15.32
CA ALA A 307 8.92 -22.65 16.19
C ALA A 307 9.76 -23.67 15.39
N ALA A 308 10.85 -24.17 15.98
CA ALA A 308 11.57 -25.31 15.43
C ALA A 308 10.70 -26.59 15.54
N SER A 309 10.89 -27.53 14.61
CA SER A 309 10.06 -28.75 14.45
C SER A 309 10.76 -30.01 14.93
#